data_AF-R7VJX8-F1
#
_entry.id   AF-R7VJX8-F1
#
_cell.length_a   1.000
_cell.length_b   1.000
_cell.length_c   1.000
_cell.angle_alpha   90.00
_cell.angle_beta   90.00
_cell.angle_gamma   90.00
#
_symmetry.space_group_name_H-M   'P 1'
#
loop_
_entity.id
_entity.type
_entity.pdbx_description
1 polymer ?
#
loop_
_entity_poly.entity_id
_entity_poly.type
_entity_poly.pdbx_seq_one_letter_code
_entity_poly.pdbx_strand_id
1 'polypeptide(L)'
;MDLHGISKFIQYTWDSFPCLDILINNAAQTIRRPKQFFQHLVTSATRDALEPSQQNLIANEKQPVVAKRSRPDLDLALPCDANSLNEFFPTDRMDEHGQQLDLRPTNSWRSQLQDVPPSELLEVLLVNTVAPFLLTQQLRPLFLRRRESRKFIVNVSAMEGQFERVSKTKFHPHTNMAKAALNMMTRTAALGFAEDRIYMTAVDTGWVTDERPFHMARYEKQQGFQLPLDCVDGAARVYDPIVRGLQEKGTPCHAVFLKNYKPFPW
;
A
#
# COMPACT_ATOMS: atom_id res chain seq x y z
N MET A 1 2.45 -6.18 -9.59
CA MET A 1 3.38 -6.91 -8.69
C MET A 1 3.24 -8.40 -8.95
N ASP A 2 4.28 -9.22 -8.81
CA ASP A 2 4.20 -10.67 -8.92
C ASP A 2 4.90 -11.37 -7.75
N LEU A 3 4.61 -12.66 -7.54
CA LEU A 3 5.21 -13.44 -6.45
C LEU A 3 6.74 -13.51 -6.54
N HIS A 4 7.29 -13.56 -7.75
CA HIS A 4 8.74 -13.58 -7.97
C HIS A 4 9.42 -12.29 -7.51
N GLY A 5 8.81 -11.13 -7.81
CA GLY A 5 9.27 -9.83 -7.34
C GLY A 5 9.28 -9.75 -5.82
N ILE A 6 8.24 -10.27 -5.16
CA ILE A 6 8.16 -10.34 -3.69
C ILE A 6 9.28 -11.24 -3.14
N SER A 7 9.46 -12.44 -3.69
CA SER A 7 10.54 -13.35 -3.27
C SER A 7 11.93 -12.74 -3.45
N LYS A 8 12.19 -12.06 -4.57
CA LYS A 8 13.44 -11.35 -4.80
C LYS A 8 13.67 -10.23 -3.80
N PHE A 9 12.64 -9.46 -3.48
CA PHE A 9 12.74 -8.38 -2.49
C PHE A 9 13.01 -8.92 -1.09
N ILE A 10 12.37 -10.03 -0.71
CA ILE A 10 12.64 -10.73 0.56
C ILE A 10 14.10 -11.19 0.60
N GLN A 11 14.58 -11.87 -0.44
CA GLN A 11 15.98 -12.32 -0.52
C GLN A 11 16.96 -11.16 -0.42
N TYR A 12 16.72 -10.09 -1.18
CA TYR A 12 17.53 -8.86 -1.11
C TYR A 12 17.57 -8.30 0.32
N THR A 13 16.43 -8.29 1.03
CA THR A 13 16.36 -7.78 2.40
C THR A 13 17.21 -8.64 3.35
N TRP A 14 17.17 -9.96 3.19
CA TRP A 14 18.00 -10.90 3.94
C TRP A 14 19.50 -10.70 3.73
N ASP A 15 19.90 -10.46 2.48
CA ASP A 15 21.30 -10.32 2.10
C ASP A 15 21.86 -8.92 2.48
N SER A 16 21.01 -7.91 2.51
CA SER A 16 21.43 -6.51 2.66
C SER A 16 21.36 -6.00 4.10
N PHE A 17 20.45 -6.54 4.94
CA PHE A 17 20.21 -6.00 6.27
C PHE A 17 20.55 -7.00 7.38
N PRO A 18 21.35 -6.58 8.39
CA PRO A 18 21.68 -7.44 9.52
C PRO A 18 20.48 -7.65 10.44
N CYS A 19 19.48 -6.78 10.44
CA CYS A 19 18.25 -6.90 11.22
C CYS A 19 17.16 -5.98 10.66
N LEU A 20 15.93 -6.13 11.14
CA LEU A 20 14.78 -5.32 10.77
C LEU A 20 14.07 -4.82 12.03
N ASP A 21 13.86 -3.51 12.15
CA ASP A 21 13.18 -2.92 13.31
C ASP A 21 11.77 -2.41 12.97
N ILE A 22 11.54 -1.97 11.73
CA ILE A 22 10.27 -1.39 11.29
C ILE A 22 9.91 -1.94 9.91
N LEU A 23 8.69 -2.44 9.74
CA LEU A 23 8.09 -2.76 8.45
C LEU A 23 6.79 -1.99 8.29
N ILE A 24 6.71 -1.14 7.28
CA ILE A 24 5.46 -0.46 6.89
C ILE A 24 4.97 -1.10 5.59
N ASN A 25 3.92 -1.90 5.69
CA ASN A 25 3.22 -2.43 4.54
C ASN A 25 2.27 -1.33 4.04
N ASN A 26 2.78 -0.43 3.19
CA ASN A 26 1.97 0.58 2.49
C ASN A 26 1.17 -0.03 1.33
N ALA A 27 0.39 -1.06 1.67
CA ALA A 27 -0.32 -1.92 0.74
C ALA A 27 -1.66 -1.26 0.40
N ALA A 28 -1.63 -0.21 -0.42
CA ALA A 28 -2.74 0.73 -0.61
C ALA A 28 -3.38 0.69 -2.02
N GLN A 29 -3.20 -0.40 -2.79
CA GLN A 29 -3.77 -0.45 -4.14
C GLN A 29 -5.28 -0.65 -4.09
N THR A 30 -6.02 0.37 -4.49
CA THR A 30 -7.49 0.41 -4.55
C THR A 30 -8.01 0.16 -5.97
N ILE A 31 -7.20 0.46 -6.99
CA ILE A 31 -7.48 0.27 -8.41
C ILE A 31 -6.21 -0.27 -9.09
N ARG A 32 -6.36 -1.23 -9.99
CA ARG A 32 -5.29 -1.68 -10.89
C ARG A 32 -4.97 -0.64 -11.95
N ARG A 33 -3.68 -0.36 -12.10
CA ARG A 33 -3.12 0.45 -13.18
C ARG A 33 -2.10 -0.36 -13.98
N PRO A 34 -2.02 -0.19 -15.30
CA PRO A 34 -1.07 -0.94 -16.13
C PRO A 34 0.37 -0.53 -15.82
N LYS A 35 1.35 -1.36 -16.20
CA LYS A 35 2.78 -1.09 -15.96
C LYS A 35 3.22 0.27 -16.52
N GLN A 36 2.66 0.67 -17.66
CA GLN A 36 2.91 1.94 -18.34
C GLN A 36 2.60 3.15 -17.46
N PHE A 37 1.55 3.08 -16.64
CA PHE A 37 1.21 4.14 -15.68
C PHE A 37 2.38 4.47 -14.73
N PHE A 38 3.14 3.44 -14.35
CA PHE A 38 4.25 3.57 -13.40
C PHE A 38 5.59 3.87 -14.07
N GLN A 39 5.64 4.04 -15.39
CA GLN A 39 6.90 4.21 -16.12
C GLN A 39 7.63 5.49 -15.70
N HIS A 40 6.90 6.58 -15.44
CA HIS A 40 7.46 7.83 -14.94
C HIS A 40 8.21 7.63 -13.61
N LEU A 41 7.69 6.80 -12.70
CA LEU A 41 8.36 6.47 -11.43
C LEU A 41 9.66 5.70 -11.63
N VAL A 42 9.69 4.77 -12.59
CA VAL A 42 10.90 4.00 -12.89
C VAL A 42 11.98 4.92 -13.47
N THR A 43 11.59 5.87 -14.32
CA THR A 43 12.53 6.85 -14.91
C THR A 43 12.99 7.89 -13.90
N SER A 44 12.13 8.33 -12.99
CA SER A 44 12.44 9.35 -11.97
C SER A 44 13.10 8.79 -10.71
N ALA A 45 13.11 7.47 -10.52
CA ALA A 45 13.77 6.80 -9.40
C ALA A 45 15.31 6.76 -9.56
N THR A 46 15.92 7.93 -9.80
CA THR A 46 17.36 8.13 -9.85
C THR A 46 17.82 8.85 -8.59
N ARG A 47 18.90 8.36 -7.95
CA ARG A 47 19.47 8.95 -6.73
C ARG A 47 19.84 10.43 -6.91
N ASP A 48 20.19 10.79 -8.14
CA ASP A 48 20.62 12.14 -8.54
C ASP A 48 19.51 13.20 -8.47
N ALA A 49 18.23 12.79 -8.40
CA ALA A 49 17.10 13.69 -8.26
C ALA A 49 16.84 14.13 -6.80
N LEU A 50 17.62 13.63 -5.83
CA LEU A 50 17.43 13.89 -4.40
C LEU A 50 18.48 14.83 -3.83
N GLU A 51 18.06 15.65 -2.86
CA GLU A 51 18.96 16.48 -2.07
C GLU A 51 19.99 15.62 -1.31
N PRO A 52 21.21 16.11 -1.06
CA PRO A 52 22.26 15.32 -0.41
C PRO A 52 21.85 14.72 0.95
N SER A 53 21.00 15.42 1.71
CA SER A 53 20.47 14.94 2.99
C SER A 53 19.49 13.76 2.84
N GLN A 54 18.80 13.67 1.71
CA GLN A 54 17.81 12.63 1.41
C GLN A 54 18.45 11.39 0.77
N GLN A 55 19.59 11.55 0.09
CA GLN A 55 20.32 10.43 -0.52
C GLN A 55 20.78 9.38 0.49
N ASN A 56 20.98 9.76 1.75
CA ASN A 56 21.33 8.86 2.85
C ASN A 56 20.15 8.04 3.38
N LEU A 57 18.91 8.40 3.01
CA LEU A 57 17.70 7.68 3.41
C LEU A 57 17.40 6.49 2.49
N ILE A 58 18.04 6.41 1.32
CA ILE A 58 17.89 5.30 0.38
C ILE A 58 18.97 4.26 0.66
N ALA A 59 18.57 3.15 1.28
CA ALA A 59 19.46 2.02 1.53
C ALA A 59 19.77 1.18 0.28
N ASN A 60 18.93 1.28 -0.76
CA ASN A 60 19.17 0.55 -2.01
C ASN A 60 20.06 1.37 -2.97
N GLU A 61 21.36 1.14 -2.88
CA GLU A 61 22.36 1.80 -3.75
C GLU A 61 22.53 1.13 -5.12
N LYS A 62 22.02 -0.10 -5.28
CA LYS A 62 22.04 -0.83 -6.55
C LYS A 62 20.75 -0.56 -7.31
N GLN A 63 20.81 -0.67 -8.64
CA GLN A 63 19.70 -0.44 -9.58
C GLN A 63 18.36 -0.87 -8.98
N PRO A 64 17.27 -0.13 -9.23
CA PRO A 64 15.95 -0.53 -8.76
C PRO A 64 15.74 -2.00 -9.12
N VAL A 65 15.15 -2.78 -8.21
CA VAL A 65 14.76 -4.18 -8.48
C VAL A 65 13.59 -4.17 -9.47
N VAL A 66 13.80 -3.57 -10.64
CA VAL A 66 12.99 -3.76 -11.82
C VAL A 66 13.37 -5.14 -12.27
N ALA A 67 12.49 -6.10 -12.03
CA ALA A 67 12.62 -7.40 -12.65
C ALA A 67 12.70 -7.18 -14.17
N LYS A 68 13.91 -7.19 -14.75
CA LYS A 68 14.09 -7.49 -16.17
C LYS A 68 13.44 -8.85 -16.38
N ARG A 69 12.21 -8.85 -16.90
CA ARG A 69 11.46 -10.08 -17.14
C ARG A 69 11.77 -10.57 -18.56
N SER A 70 12.42 -11.73 -18.61
CA SER A 70 12.42 -12.63 -19.75
C SER A 70 11.66 -13.88 -19.33
N ARG A 71 10.33 -13.90 -19.48
CA ARG A 71 9.43 -15.08 -19.53
C ARG A 71 7.97 -14.63 -19.67
N PRO A 72 7.08 -15.46 -20.26
CA PRO A 72 5.72 -15.06 -20.59
C PRO A 72 4.95 -14.90 -19.28
N ASP A 73 4.52 -13.68 -19.01
CA ASP A 73 3.62 -13.38 -17.90
C ASP A 73 2.31 -14.14 -18.12
N LEU A 74 1.69 -14.56 -17.02
CA LEU A 74 0.25 -14.80 -16.99
C LEU A 74 -0.40 -13.43 -17.20
N ASP A 75 -0.39 -12.96 -18.45
CA ASP A 75 -0.86 -11.65 -18.85
C ASP A 75 -2.39 -11.72 -18.88
N LEU A 76 -2.98 -11.66 -17.69
CA LEU A 76 -4.40 -11.39 -17.47
C LEU A 76 -4.76 -9.93 -17.84
N ALA A 77 -3.82 -9.20 -18.46
CA ALA A 77 -4.11 -7.94 -19.11
C ALA A 77 -5.01 -8.21 -20.32
N LEU A 78 -6.19 -7.57 -20.32
CA LEU A 78 -6.95 -7.39 -21.55
C LEU A 78 -6.00 -6.72 -22.57
N PRO A 79 -5.95 -7.20 -23.83
CA PRO A 79 -5.20 -6.51 -24.87
C PRO A 79 -5.78 -5.10 -25.01
N CYS A 80 -5.00 -4.10 -24.58
CA CYS A 80 -5.26 -2.71 -24.88
C CYS A 80 -4.19 -2.28 -25.89
N ASP A 81 -4.63 -1.84 -27.05
CA ASP A 81 -3.76 -1.28 -28.07
C ASP A 81 -2.92 -0.14 -27.47
N ALA A 82 -1.67 -0.01 -27.90
CA ALA A 82 -0.75 1.01 -27.39
C ALA A 82 -1.28 2.45 -27.57
N ASN A 83 -2.09 2.68 -28.61
CA ASN A 83 -2.77 3.96 -28.84
C ASN A 83 -3.81 4.27 -27.75
N SER A 84 -4.62 3.28 -27.36
CA SER A 84 -5.62 3.42 -26.28
C SER A 84 -4.96 3.63 -24.92
N LEU A 85 -3.75 3.09 -24.71
CA LEU A 85 -3.00 3.29 -23.46
C LEU A 85 -2.51 4.74 -23.29
N ASN A 86 -2.01 5.39 -24.34
CA ASN A 86 -1.55 6.79 -24.24
C ASN A 86 -2.74 7.77 -24.14
N GLU A 87 -3.90 7.42 -24.68
CA GLU A 87 -5.14 8.18 -24.50
C GLU A 87 -5.59 8.19 -23.03
N PHE A 88 -5.60 7.03 -22.39
CA PHE A 88 -6.02 6.91 -20.98
C PHE A 88 -4.92 7.32 -19.99
N PHE A 89 -3.66 7.15 -20.35
CA PHE A 89 -2.51 7.45 -19.51
C PHE A 89 -1.54 8.34 -20.32
N PRO A 90 -1.80 9.65 -20.41
CA PRO A 90 -0.91 10.59 -21.11
C PRO A 90 0.37 10.81 -20.31
N THR A 91 1.53 10.61 -20.92
CA THR A 91 2.84 10.67 -20.23
C THR A 91 3.29 12.09 -19.86
N ASP A 92 2.69 13.10 -20.48
CA ASP A 92 2.97 14.53 -20.29
C ASP A 92 2.07 15.20 -19.25
N ARG A 93 1.10 14.48 -18.68
CA ARG A 93 0.15 15.04 -17.70
C ARG A 93 0.23 14.31 -16.37
N MET A 94 0.53 15.08 -15.33
CA MET A 94 0.60 14.62 -13.96
C MET A 94 -0.49 15.27 -13.09
N ASP A 95 -0.87 14.60 -12.02
CA ASP A 95 -1.72 15.15 -10.95
C ASP A 95 -0.91 16.01 -9.95
N GLU A 96 -1.61 16.50 -8.92
CA GLU A 96 -1.02 17.30 -7.84
C GLU A 96 0.00 16.54 -6.98
N HIS A 97 0.09 15.21 -7.14
CA HIS A 97 1.04 14.33 -6.45
C HIS A 97 2.17 13.85 -7.37
N GLY A 98 2.27 14.40 -8.60
CA GLY A 98 3.28 14.01 -9.58
C GLY A 98 3.06 12.62 -10.18
N GLN A 99 1.87 12.04 -10.03
CA GLN A 99 1.49 10.79 -10.68
C GLN A 99 0.89 11.07 -12.04
N GLN A 100 1.11 10.18 -13.00
CA GLN A 100 0.46 10.22 -14.29
C GLN A 100 -1.07 10.24 -14.15
N LEU A 101 -1.79 10.97 -15.01
CA LEU A 101 -3.26 10.97 -14.96
C LEU A 101 -3.84 9.64 -15.45
N ASP A 102 -4.91 9.19 -14.79
CA ASP A 102 -5.77 8.08 -15.22
C ASP A 102 -7.08 8.64 -15.77
N LEU A 103 -7.15 8.78 -17.09
CA LEU A 103 -8.27 9.37 -17.82
C LEU A 103 -9.33 8.34 -18.24
N ARG A 104 -9.26 7.10 -17.74
CA ARG A 104 -10.28 6.09 -18.06
C ARG A 104 -11.68 6.60 -17.65
N PRO A 105 -12.70 6.37 -18.48
CA PRO A 105 -14.07 6.79 -18.16
C PRO A 105 -14.64 6.02 -16.96
N THR A 106 -14.15 4.82 -16.69
CA THR A 106 -14.55 4.01 -15.54
C THR A 106 -13.34 3.30 -14.93
N ASN A 107 -13.45 2.97 -13.65
CA ASN A 107 -12.46 2.18 -12.92
C ASN A 107 -13.15 1.30 -11.87
N SER A 108 -12.39 0.37 -11.29
CA SER A 108 -12.89 -0.65 -10.36
C SER A 108 -13.38 -0.10 -9.02
N TRP A 109 -13.03 1.15 -8.67
CA TRP A 109 -13.53 1.81 -7.45
C TRP A 109 -15.06 1.93 -7.42
N ARG A 110 -15.68 2.01 -8.60
CA ARG A 110 -17.14 2.07 -8.77
C ARG A 110 -17.75 0.78 -9.32
N SER A 111 -16.98 -0.30 -9.45
CA SER A 111 -17.52 -1.60 -9.86
C SER A 111 -18.36 -2.23 -8.75
N GLN A 112 -19.50 -2.80 -9.11
CA GLN A 112 -20.23 -3.75 -8.25
C GLN A 112 -19.61 -5.14 -8.38
N LEU A 113 -20.08 -6.10 -7.58
CA LEU A 113 -19.51 -7.45 -7.51
C LEU A 113 -19.37 -8.12 -8.88
N GLN A 114 -20.42 -8.08 -9.70
CA GLN A 114 -20.45 -8.69 -11.02
C GLN A 114 -19.56 -7.98 -12.06
N ASP A 115 -19.11 -6.76 -11.76
CA ASP A 115 -18.37 -5.89 -12.69
C ASP A 115 -16.86 -5.83 -12.35
N VAL A 116 -16.38 -6.59 -11.36
CA VAL A 116 -14.95 -6.63 -11.02
C VAL A 116 -14.23 -7.64 -11.93
N PRO A 117 -13.26 -7.20 -12.75
CA PRO A 117 -12.48 -8.12 -13.57
C PRO A 117 -11.66 -9.09 -12.69
N PRO A 118 -11.48 -10.37 -13.10
CA PRO A 118 -10.64 -11.30 -12.36
C PRO A 118 -9.20 -10.80 -12.16
N SER A 119 -8.64 -10.10 -13.14
CA SER A 119 -7.29 -9.52 -13.08
C SER A 119 -7.19 -8.42 -12.02
N GLU A 120 -8.23 -7.58 -11.89
CA GLU A 120 -8.35 -6.57 -10.84
C GLU A 120 -8.37 -7.22 -9.45
N LEU A 121 -9.27 -8.19 -9.27
CA LEU A 121 -9.42 -8.92 -8.01
C LEU A 121 -8.11 -9.56 -7.56
N LEU A 122 -7.47 -10.31 -8.45
CA LEU A 122 -6.23 -11.03 -8.16
C LEU A 122 -5.10 -10.07 -7.80
N GLU A 123 -4.96 -8.96 -8.53
CA GLU A 123 -3.89 -8.00 -8.26
C GLU A 123 -4.11 -7.23 -6.96
N VAL A 124 -5.35 -6.80 -6.69
CA VAL A 124 -5.71 -6.13 -5.43
C VAL A 124 -5.45 -7.05 -4.23
N LEU A 125 -5.84 -8.33 -4.30
CA LEU A 125 -5.52 -9.31 -3.26
C LEU A 125 -4.02 -9.56 -3.12
N LEU A 126 -3.31 -9.69 -4.24
CA LEU A 126 -1.87 -9.91 -4.23
C LEU A 126 -1.13 -8.76 -3.53
N VAL A 127 -1.45 -7.52 -3.88
CA VAL A 127 -0.79 -6.32 -3.35
C VAL A 127 -1.21 -6.02 -1.92
N ASN A 128 -2.52 -6.08 -1.62
CA ASN A 128 -3.04 -5.62 -0.32
C ASN A 128 -3.02 -6.71 0.76
N THR A 129 -2.91 -7.98 0.39
CA THR A 129 -3.03 -9.09 1.35
C THR A 129 -1.85 -10.06 1.26
N VAL A 130 -1.61 -10.64 0.09
CA VAL A 130 -0.59 -11.69 -0.06
C VAL A 130 0.83 -11.15 0.15
N ALA A 131 1.16 -9.99 -0.43
CA ALA A 131 2.47 -9.37 -0.25
C ALA A 131 2.75 -9.01 1.23
N PRO A 132 1.87 -8.27 1.94
CA PRO A 132 2.03 -8.04 3.38
C PRO A 132 2.17 -9.33 4.19
N PHE A 133 1.41 -10.36 3.82
CA PHE A 133 1.48 -11.66 4.48
C PHE A 133 2.86 -12.29 4.36
N LEU A 134 3.36 -12.41 3.12
CA LEU A 134 4.66 -13.04 2.85
C LEU A 134 5.82 -12.23 3.44
N LEU A 135 5.78 -10.89 3.35
CA LEU A 135 6.80 -10.03 3.93
C LEU A 135 6.86 -10.19 5.45
N THR A 136 5.71 -10.11 6.12
CA THR A 136 5.60 -10.26 7.57
C THR A 136 6.06 -11.64 8.03
N GLN A 137 5.64 -12.70 7.34
CA GLN A 137 6.00 -14.07 7.66
C GLN A 137 7.50 -14.34 7.48
N GLN A 138 8.05 -13.98 6.31
CA GLN A 138 9.39 -14.40 5.92
C GLN A 138 10.50 -13.46 6.43
N LEU A 139 10.17 -12.22 6.78
CA LEU A 139 11.12 -11.29 7.40
C LEU A 139 11.09 -11.35 8.93
N ARG A 140 10.17 -12.10 9.55
CA ARG A 140 10.11 -12.30 11.02
C ARG A 140 11.49 -12.65 11.62
N PRO A 141 12.29 -13.58 11.06
CA PRO A 141 13.58 -13.90 11.66
C PRO A 141 14.56 -12.71 11.71
N LEU A 142 14.47 -11.74 10.80
CA LEU A 142 15.31 -10.53 10.84
C LEU A 142 14.93 -9.63 12.02
N PHE A 143 13.66 -9.56 12.39
CA PHE A 143 13.21 -8.89 13.61
C PHE A 143 13.78 -9.56 14.88
N LEU A 144 13.85 -10.90 14.88
CA LEU A 144 14.31 -11.66 16.03
C LEU A 144 15.81 -11.52 16.32
N ARG A 145 16.60 -11.00 15.37
CA ARG A 145 18.04 -10.77 15.57
C ARG A 145 18.33 -9.70 16.64
N ARG A 146 17.39 -8.81 16.96
CA ARG A 146 17.50 -7.81 18.03
C ARG A 146 16.44 -7.99 19.13
N ARG A 147 16.56 -9.05 19.94
CA ARG A 147 15.53 -9.46 20.92
C ARG A 147 15.07 -8.36 21.87
N GLU A 148 15.98 -7.53 22.40
CA GLU A 148 15.65 -6.52 23.41
C GLU A 148 14.90 -5.28 22.88
N SER A 149 15.10 -4.95 21.60
CA SER A 149 14.49 -3.77 20.98
C SER A 149 12.98 -3.92 20.79
N ARG A 150 12.26 -2.81 20.79
CA ARG A 150 10.87 -2.76 20.31
C ARG A 150 10.88 -2.65 18.79
N LYS A 151 10.04 -3.43 18.12
CA LYS A 151 9.92 -3.44 16.67
C LYS A 151 8.47 -3.22 16.27
N PHE A 152 8.25 -2.72 15.06
CA PHE A 152 6.93 -2.30 14.62
C PHE A 152 6.61 -2.83 13.24
N ILE A 153 5.38 -3.34 13.10
CA ILE A 153 4.80 -3.65 11.81
C ILE A 153 3.53 -2.81 11.66
N VAL A 154 3.47 -1.97 10.64
CA VAL A 154 2.30 -1.15 10.35
C VAL A 154 1.70 -1.58 9.03
N ASN A 155 0.48 -2.09 9.08
CA ASN A 155 -0.31 -2.44 7.91
C ASN A 155 -1.22 -1.26 7.56
N VAL A 156 -0.93 -0.59 6.44
CA VAL A 156 -1.76 0.53 5.97
C VAL A 156 -3.06 -0.04 5.42
N SER A 157 -4.13 0.15 6.21
CA SER A 157 -5.47 -0.32 5.93
C SER A 157 -6.42 0.86 5.77
N ALA A 158 -7.71 0.61 5.76
CA ALA A 158 -8.72 1.64 5.62
C ALA A 158 -10.07 1.17 6.16
N MET A 159 -10.99 2.12 6.31
CA MET A 159 -12.38 1.89 6.72
C MET A 159 -13.15 0.89 5.85
N GLU A 160 -12.73 0.68 4.61
CA GLU A 160 -13.22 -0.31 3.64
C GLU A 160 -13.14 -1.74 4.20
N GLY A 161 -12.13 -2.02 5.03
CA GLY A 161 -11.90 -3.32 5.64
C GLY A 161 -12.77 -3.64 6.86
N GLN A 162 -13.56 -2.68 7.36
CA GLN A 162 -14.37 -2.90 8.56
C GLN A 162 -15.60 -3.74 8.31
N PHE A 163 -15.92 -4.70 9.17
CA PHE A 163 -17.13 -5.51 9.01
C PHE A 163 -18.37 -4.73 9.45
N GLU A 164 -18.32 -4.15 10.65
CA GLU A 164 -19.48 -3.52 11.32
C GLU A 164 -19.51 -2.00 11.10
N ARG A 165 -19.64 -1.58 9.84
CA ARG A 165 -19.78 -0.15 9.48
C ARG A 165 -21.23 0.19 9.13
N VAL A 166 -21.78 1.21 9.78
CA VAL A 166 -23.18 1.66 9.62
C VAL A 166 -23.54 1.95 8.15
N SER A 167 -22.61 2.53 7.41
CA SER A 167 -22.79 2.82 5.98
C SER A 167 -21.68 2.17 5.17
N LYS A 168 -22.06 1.23 4.31
CA LYS A 168 -21.23 0.66 3.25
C LYS A 168 -21.88 0.86 1.90
N THR A 169 -21.05 1.12 0.89
CA THR A 169 -21.52 1.20 -0.49
C THR A 169 -21.56 -0.20 -1.12
N LYS A 170 -22.25 -0.33 -2.25
CA LYS A 170 -22.28 -1.55 -3.08
C LYS A 170 -21.06 -1.72 -4.00
N PHE A 171 -20.09 -0.80 -3.91
CA PHE A 171 -18.96 -0.71 -4.86
C PHE A 171 -17.65 -1.24 -4.26
N HIS A 172 -16.64 -1.45 -5.12
CA HIS A 172 -15.30 -1.92 -4.78
C HIS A 172 -15.23 -3.09 -3.78
N PRO A 173 -16.06 -4.15 -3.93
CA PRO A 173 -16.11 -5.23 -2.95
C PRO A 173 -14.77 -5.98 -2.81
N HIS A 174 -13.97 -6.04 -3.89
CA HIS A 174 -12.64 -6.65 -3.90
C HIS A 174 -11.64 -5.90 -3.00
N THR A 175 -11.65 -4.56 -3.01
CA THR A 175 -10.83 -3.72 -2.12
C THR A 175 -11.29 -3.86 -0.67
N ASN A 176 -12.61 -3.82 -0.42
CA ASN A 176 -13.18 -4.07 0.91
C ASN A 176 -12.71 -5.43 1.46
N MET A 177 -12.80 -6.49 0.65
CA MET A 177 -12.37 -7.84 1.02
C MET A 177 -10.87 -7.92 1.30
N ALA A 178 -10.03 -7.30 0.47
CA ALA A 178 -8.57 -7.32 0.66
C ALA A 178 -8.14 -6.58 1.94
N LYS A 179 -8.77 -5.44 2.24
CA LYS A 179 -8.53 -4.66 3.47
C LYS A 179 -9.03 -5.40 4.72
N ALA A 180 -10.19 -6.06 4.62
CA ALA A 180 -10.70 -6.92 5.68
C ALA A 180 -9.77 -8.11 5.97
N ALA A 181 -9.21 -8.74 4.93
CA ALA A 181 -8.23 -9.81 5.08
C ALA A 181 -6.93 -9.32 5.74
N LEU A 182 -6.43 -8.14 5.37
CA LEU A 182 -5.26 -7.51 6.01
C LEU A 182 -5.53 -7.16 7.49
N ASN A 183 -6.72 -6.64 7.80
CA ASN A 183 -7.17 -6.40 9.17
C ASN A 183 -7.23 -7.70 9.98
N MET A 184 -7.80 -8.76 9.42
CA MET A 184 -7.89 -10.06 10.08
C MET A 184 -6.51 -10.67 10.34
N MET A 185 -5.60 -10.57 9.38
CA MET A 185 -4.21 -10.98 9.55
C MET A 185 -3.57 -10.23 10.73
N THR A 186 -3.73 -8.91 10.78
CA THR A 186 -3.22 -8.08 11.88
C THR A 186 -3.80 -8.51 13.22
N ARG A 187 -5.12 -8.63 13.33
CA ARG A 187 -5.83 -9.03 14.55
C ARG A 187 -5.34 -10.38 15.07
N THR A 188 -5.08 -11.32 14.16
CA THR A 188 -4.71 -12.69 14.51
C THR A 188 -3.23 -12.82 14.85
N ALA A 189 -2.35 -12.37 13.96
CA ALA A 189 -0.92 -12.61 14.06
C ALA A 189 -0.23 -11.68 15.08
N ALA A 190 -0.76 -10.47 15.30
CA ALA A 190 -0.12 -9.49 16.18
C ALA A 190 0.03 -9.97 17.62
N LEU A 191 -0.89 -10.81 18.11
CA LEU A 191 -0.81 -11.35 19.48
C LEU A 191 0.45 -12.20 19.68
N GLY A 192 0.72 -13.14 18.78
CA GLY A 192 1.94 -13.96 18.85
C GLY A 192 3.21 -13.16 18.56
N PHE A 193 3.15 -12.16 17.67
CA PHE A 193 4.30 -11.30 17.39
C PHE A 193 4.68 -10.40 18.59
N ALA A 194 3.71 -10.01 19.41
CA ALA A 194 3.95 -9.18 20.59
C ALA A 194 4.80 -9.89 21.66
N GLU A 195 4.75 -11.23 21.73
CA GLU A 195 5.62 -12.04 22.60
C GLU A 195 7.11 -11.83 22.29
N ASP A 196 7.44 -11.56 21.03
CA ASP A 196 8.80 -11.25 20.55
C ASP A 196 9.12 -9.73 20.52
N ARG A 197 8.26 -8.91 21.16
CA ARG A 197 8.32 -7.45 21.17
C ARG A 197 8.19 -6.82 19.77
N ILE A 198 7.44 -7.48 18.88
CA ILE A 198 7.08 -6.98 17.56
C ILE A 198 5.61 -6.54 17.58
N TYR A 199 5.39 -5.23 17.58
CA TYR A 199 4.06 -4.64 17.75
C TYR A 199 3.44 -4.35 16.39
N MET A 200 2.44 -5.14 16.03
CA MET A 200 1.76 -5.06 14.73
C MET A 200 0.41 -4.37 14.87
N THR A 201 0.17 -3.37 14.02
CA THR A 201 -1.07 -2.56 13.98
C THR A 201 -1.59 -2.42 12.55
N ALA A 202 -2.90 -2.20 12.43
CA ALA A 202 -3.53 -1.79 11.18
C ALA A 202 -3.95 -0.33 11.32
N VAL A 203 -3.69 0.51 10.32
CA VAL A 203 -3.90 1.96 10.41
C VAL A 203 -4.73 2.46 9.25
N ASP A 204 -5.80 3.18 9.57
CA ASP A 204 -6.57 3.99 8.62
C ASP A 204 -5.85 5.31 8.35
N THR A 205 -5.49 5.56 7.10
CA THR A 205 -4.97 6.87 6.67
C THR A 205 -6.04 7.94 6.70
N GLY A 206 -7.31 7.55 6.64
CA GLY A 206 -8.42 8.45 6.34
C GLY A 206 -8.52 8.74 4.84
N TRP A 207 -9.43 9.66 4.49
CA TRP A 207 -9.71 9.98 3.10
C TRP A 207 -8.72 11.03 2.57
N VAL A 208 -7.61 10.53 2.03
CA VAL A 208 -6.46 11.31 1.53
C VAL A 208 -6.34 11.33 0.01
N THR A 209 -7.01 10.39 -0.69
CA THR A 209 -7.05 10.31 -2.16
C THR A 209 -8.47 10.07 -2.66
N ASP A 210 -8.79 10.61 -3.83
CA ASP A 210 -10.05 10.35 -4.52
C ASP A 210 -9.86 9.35 -5.67
N GLU A 211 -10.33 8.13 -5.46
CA GLU A 211 -10.19 7.03 -6.43
C GLU A 211 -11.29 7.01 -7.49
N ARG A 212 -12.25 7.95 -7.47
CA ARG A 212 -13.27 8.03 -8.52
C ARG A 212 -12.60 8.36 -9.87
N PRO A 213 -13.19 7.92 -11.00
CA PRO A 213 -12.72 8.30 -12.32
C PRO A 213 -12.49 9.81 -12.44
N PHE A 214 -11.36 10.19 -13.05
CA PHE A 214 -10.81 11.55 -13.01
C PHE A 214 -11.83 12.65 -13.35
N HIS A 215 -12.65 12.44 -14.38
CA HIS A 215 -13.66 13.42 -14.79
C HIS A 215 -14.72 13.69 -13.70
N MET A 216 -15.12 12.67 -12.92
CA MET A 216 -16.04 12.83 -11.79
C MET A 216 -15.36 13.54 -10.62
N ALA A 217 -14.15 13.09 -10.24
CA ALA A 217 -13.39 13.72 -9.16
C ALA A 217 -13.16 15.21 -9.46
N ARG A 218 -12.79 15.55 -10.71
CA ARG A 218 -12.64 16.92 -11.18
C ARG A 218 -13.94 17.72 -11.13
N TYR A 219 -15.04 17.12 -11.59
CA TYR A 219 -16.36 17.78 -11.55
C TYR A 219 -16.75 18.13 -10.11
N GLU A 220 -16.62 17.20 -9.17
CA GLU A 220 -16.93 17.46 -7.76
C GLU A 220 -16.00 18.51 -7.14
N LYS A 221 -14.69 18.48 -7.47
CA LYS A 221 -13.74 19.51 -7.05
C LYS A 221 -14.18 20.90 -7.53
N GLN A 222 -14.71 21.01 -8.76
CA GLN A 222 -15.28 22.26 -9.29
C GLN A 222 -16.56 22.69 -8.56
N GLN A 223 -17.32 21.75 -7.99
CA GLN A 223 -18.47 22.03 -7.14
C GLN A 223 -18.06 22.36 -5.68
N GLY A 224 -16.77 22.49 -5.40
CA GLY A 224 -16.25 22.84 -4.07
C GLY A 224 -15.99 21.65 -3.15
N PHE A 225 -16.09 20.41 -3.65
CA PHE A 225 -15.66 19.25 -2.86
C PHE A 225 -14.15 19.28 -2.64
N GLN A 226 -13.73 19.04 -1.39
CA GLN A 226 -12.33 18.90 -1.01
C GLN A 226 -12.16 17.65 -0.15
N LEU A 227 -11.03 16.98 -0.32
CA LEU A 227 -10.65 15.88 0.56
C LEU A 227 -10.42 16.43 1.97
N PRO A 228 -10.87 15.71 3.01
CA PRO A 228 -10.77 16.21 4.38
C PRO A 228 -9.35 16.17 4.95
N LEU A 229 -8.42 15.45 4.30
CA LEU A 229 -7.07 15.20 4.76
C LEU A 229 -6.11 15.18 3.59
N ASP A 230 -4.83 15.50 3.84
CA ASP A 230 -3.77 15.40 2.85
C ASP A 230 -2.87 14.16 3.06
N CYS A 231 -1.85 14.01 2.22
CA CYS A 231 -0.91 12.89 2.32
C CYS A 231 0.01 12.98 3.54
N VAL A 232 0.24 14.18 4.09
CA VAL A 232 1.04 14.38 5.31
C VAL A 232 0.25 13.91 6.52
N ASP A 233 -1.05 14.23 6.60
CA ASP A 233 -1.98 13.71 7.61
C ASP A 233 -2.02 12.18 7.57
N GLY A 234 -2.16 11.60 6.37
CA GLY A 234 -2.15 10.16 6.15
C GLY A 234 -0.86 9.52 6.64
N ALA A 235 0.29 10.07 6.27
CA ALA A 235 1.60 9.58 6.68
C ALA A 235 1.82 9.70 8.19
N ALA A 236 1.39 10.81 8.81
CA ALA A 236 1.50 11.01 10.25
C ALA A 236 0.73 9.94 11.04
N ARG A 237 -0.45 9.52 10.56
CA ARG A 237 -1.23 8.42 11.16
C ARG A 237 -0.52 7.08 11.08
N VAL A 238 0.08 6.77 9.94
CA VAL A 238 0.86 5.54 9.73
C VAL A 238 2.11 5.51 10.61
N TYR A 239 2.76 6.66 10.80
CA TYR A 239 3.98 6.78 11.59
C TYR A 239 3.74 6.78 13.10
N ASP A 240 2.63 7.35 13.54
CA ASP A 240 2.26 7.51 14.94
C ASP A 240 2.40 6.27 15.86
N PRO A 241 1.92 5.05 15.52
CA PRO A 241 2.08 3.89 16.40
C PRO A 241 3.55 3.53 16.68
N ILE A 242 4.46 3.87 15.76
CA ILE A 242 5.90 3.68 15.93
C ILE A 242 6.43 4.70 16.94
N VAL A 243 6.17 5.99 16.72
CA VAL A 243 6.65 7.08 17.59
C VAL A 243 6.14 6.90 19.01
N ARG A 244 4.83 6.70 19.15
CA ARG A 244 4.20 6.49 20.46
C ARG A 244 4.77 5.25 21.14
N GLY A 245 4.86 4.13 20.42
CA GLY A 245 5.39 2.89 20.95
C GLY A 245 6.86 2.95 21.36
N LEU A 246 7.67 3.84 20.78
CA LEU A 246 9.04 4.09 21.21
C LEU A 246 9.10 4.93 22.50
N GLN A 247 8.17 5.86 22.68
CA GLN A 247 8.15 6.79 23.82
C GLN A 247 7.41 6.26 25.05
N GLU A 248 6.46 5.34 24.87
CA GLU A 248 5.66 4.79 25.96
C GLU A 248 6.48 3.96 26.96
N LYS A 249 6.19 4.08 28.26
CA LYS A 249 6.80 3.22 29.29
C LYS A 249 6.23 1.79 29.30
N GLY A 250 5.01 1.60 28.79
CA GLY A 250 4.30 0.33 28.79
C GLY A 250 4.50 -0.52 27.53
N THR A 251 3.59 -1.47 27.32
CA THR A 251 3.52 -2.26 26.09
C THR A 251 2.85 -1.42 25.00
N PRO A 252 3.51 -1.19 23.85
CA PRO A 252 2.91 -0.51 22.72
C PRO A 252 1.60 -1.16 22.24
N CYS A 253 0.75 -0.34 21.63
CA CYS A 253 -0.47 -0.82 21.00
C CYS A 253 -0.14 -1.86 19.91
N HIS A 254 -0.86 -2.99 19.93
CA HIS A 254 -0.75 -4.08 18.96
C HIS A 254 -2.09 -4.80 18.87
N ALA A 255 -2.30 -5.55 17.80
CA ALA A 255 -3.57 -6.26 17.54
C ALA A 255 -4.79 -5.32 17.56
N VAL A 256 -4.62 -4.11 17.03
CA VAL A 256 -5.67 -3.08 16.93
C VAL A 256 -5.74 -2.49 15.53
N PHE A 257 -6.95 -2.06 15.15
CA PHE A 257 -7.18 -1.13 14.04
C PHE A 257 -7.19 0.29 14.60
N LEU A 258 -6.35 1.17 14.05
CA LEU A 258 -6.20 2.54 14.48
C LEU A 258 -6.87 3.48 13.49
N LYS A 259 -7.74 4.35 14.01
CA LYS A 259 -8.35 5.45 13.28
C LYS A 259 -8.24 6.71 14.11
N ASN A 260 -7.81 7.81 13.48
CA ASN A 260 -7.58 9.07 14.18
C ASN A 260 -6.72 8.86 15.45
N TYR A 261 -5.62 8.11 15.31
CA TYR A 261 -4.64 7.83 16.37
C TYR A 261 -5.16 7.00 17.55
N LYS A 262 -6.36 6.40 17.46
CA LYS A 262 -6.99 5.64 18.55
C LYS A 262 -7.45 4.25 18.07
N PRO A 263 -7.45 3.24 18.96
CA PRO A 263 -8.10 1.96 18.68
C PRO A 263 -9.56 2.18 18.28
N PHE A 264 -9.98 1.46 17.25
CA PHE A 264 -11.31 1.57 16.66
C PHE A 264 -11.81 0.16 16.28
N PRO A 265 -13.14 -0.07 16.20
CA PRO A 265 -13.68 -1.35 15.79
C PRO A 265 -13.11 -1.89 14.46
N TRP A 266 -13.09 -3.23 14.35
CA TRP A 266 -12.46 -3.97 13.26
C TRP A 266 -13.22 -3.95 11.94
#